data_AF-A0A8J6JNU3-F1
#
_entry.id   AF-A0A8J6JNU3-F1
#
_cell.length_a   1.000
_cell.length_b   1.000
_cell.length_c   1.000
_cell.angle_alpha   90.00
_cell.angle_beta   90.00
_cell.angle_gamma   90.00
#
_symmetry.space_group_name_H-M   'P 1'
#
loop_
_entity.id
_entity.type
_entity.pdbx_description
1 polymer ?
#
loop_
_entity_poly.entity_id
_entity_poly.type
_entity_poly.pdbx_seq_one_letter_code
_entity_poly.pdbx_strand_id
1 'polypeptide(L)'
;MKHTGKALALFLALTLAASLLAIPSFAAYVPETPSADGWDGETYSVPVISDREITIATAEELAWVSAHSRGADTDNADIPAAFSGYTLNVTADVDLNHQAWTPIDNFHGTFKGVPADAGEGGYVTISNFTVSAAGDYAGLFGNINFGESAGTPVFQNICLTNVELTGERYLGALVGQGYTARITNCHAKDVTVTGNQYAGGLVGSGYCTMTDCTVDGAVITATKKTTTVDGDNVGGMIGFLGEGNITLSGCTVSNSSVTATRQAGGVAGVILYGNSVVDCRAVNTQVHTTNTTSQFLARITKSGPAAGGIVGEATCGGNTAITISGCTVDSDCAITSAAGTYPVGGILGYAKNYSAAALTMSGNTYPNGYVEARTAY
;
A
#
# COMPACT_ATOMS: atom_id res chain seq x y z
N MET A 1 64.29 -6.07 0.42
CA MET A 1 63.36 -5.00 0.83
C MET A 1 61.97 -5.30 0.26
N LYS A 2 61.13 -6.01 1.01
CA LYS A 2 59.74 -6.32 0.62
C LYS A 2 58.86 -6.23 1.87
N HIS A 3 58.19 -5.10 2.07
CA HIS A 3 57.07 -4.97 3.00
C HIS A 3 56.11 -3.88 2.51
N THR A 4 55.30 -4.23 1.50
CA THR A 4 54.08 -3.51 1.14
C THR A 4 53.03 -4.57 0.82
N GLY A 5 52.04 -4.73 1.69
CA GLY A 5 51.01 -5.78 1.48
C GLY A 5 50.04 -6.03 2.63
N LYS A 6 50.22 -5.39 3.80
CA LYS A 6 49.30 -5.59 4.95
C LYS A 6 48.39 -4.41 5.28
N ALA A 7 48.50 -3.28 4.57
CA ALA A 7 47.65 -2.10 4.82
C ALA A 7 46.36 -2.05 3.99
N LEU A 8 46.23 -2.84 2.92
CA LEU A 8 45.08 -2.77 2.00
C LEU A 8 43.91 -3.71 2.39
N ALA A 9 44.17 -4.74 3.20
CA ALA A 9 43.13 -5.69 3.63
C ALA A 9 42.30 -5.16 4.81
N LEU A 10 42.78 -4.16 5.56
CA LEU A 10 42.08 -3.64 6.74
C LEU A 10 41.05 -2.55 6.40
N PHE A 11 41.13 -1.93 5.22
CA PHE A 11 40.12 -0.98 4.72
C PHE A 11 38.96 -1.64 3.97
N LEU A 12 39.13 -2.87 3.49
CA LEU A 12 38.07 -3.62 2.79
C LEU A 12 37.14 -4.38 3.75
N ALA A 13 37.61 -4.69 4.97
CA ALA A 13 36.80 -5.33 6.00
C ALA A 13 35.93 -4.34 6.80
N LEU A 14 36.26 -3.04 6.79
CA LEU A 14 35.48 -2.01 7.49
C LEU A 14 34.33 -1.44 6.64
N THR A 15 34.27 -1.75 5.34
CA THR A 15 33.23 -1.27 4.42
C THR A 15 32.11 -2.28 4.17
N LEU A 16 32.26 -3.53 4.61
CA LEU A 16 31.21 -4.56 4.54
C LEU A 16 30.37 -4.69 5.82
N ALA A 17 30.65 -3.88 6.85
CA ALA A 17 29.94 -3.87 8.13
C ALA A 17 28.88 -2.76 8.25
N ALA A 18 28.61 -2.01 7.18
CA ALA A 18 27.75 -0.81 7.20
C ALA A 18 26.39 -0.99 6.49
N SER A 19 25.87 -2.20 6.31
CA SER A 19 24.54 -2.38 5.69
C SER A 19 23.67 -3.51 6.25
N LEU A 20 24.03 -4.10 7.40
CA LEU A 20 23.07 -4.88 8.19
C LEU A 20 22.66 -4.05 9.40
N LEU A 21 21.86 -3.00 9.17
CA LEU A 21 20.94 -2.60 10.22
C LEU A 21 20.06 -3.82 10.45
N ALA A 22 20.11 -4.37 11.67
CA ALA A 22 19.18 -5.38 12.09
C ALA A 22 17.79 -4.78 11.97
N ILE A 23 17.09 -5.07 10.87
CA ILE A 23 15.64 -4.94 10.78
C ILE A 23 15.16 -5.84 11.92
N PRO A 24 14.57 -5.33 13.03
CA PRO A 24 13.94 -6.22 13.99
C PRO A 24 13.03 -7.13 13.18
N SER A 25 13.28 -8.43 13.29
CA SER A 25 12.42 -9.44 12.69
C SER A 25 11.07 -9.25 13.36
N PHE A 26 10.14 -8.60 12.67
CA PHE A 26 8.74 -8.83 12.95
C PHE A 26 8.57 -10.35 12.86
N ALA A 27 8.01 -10.96 13.90
CA ALA A 27 7.83 -12.40 13.95
C ALA A 27 7.18 -12.80 12.62
N ALA A 28 7.83 -13.68 11.86
CA ALA A 28 7.23 -14.20 10.64
C ALA A 28 5.87 -14.79 11.05
N TYR A 29 4.82 -14.32 10.39
CA TYR A 29 3.50 -14.90 10.54
C TYR A 29 3.63 -16.41 10.30
N VAL A 30 3.24 -17.20 11.30
CA VAL A 30 3.14 -18.66 11.16
C VAL A 30 1.71 -18.92 10.73
N PRO A 31 1.46 -19.36 9.48
CA PRO A 31 0.11 -19.62 9.03
C PRO A 31 -0.59 -20.60 9.95
N GLU A 32 -1.74 -20.19 10.46
CA GLU A 32 -2.68 -21.13 11.04
C GLU A 32 -3.04 -22.15 9.94
N THR A 33 -3.12 -23.42 10.31
CA THR A 33 -3.48 -24.45 9.34
C THR A 33 -4.93 -24.24 8.89
N PRO A 34 -5.25 -24.36 7.59
CA PRO A 34 -6.61 -24.28 7.11
C PRO A 34 -7.57 -25.15 7.93
N SER A 35 -8.69 -24.56 8.33
CA SER A 35 -9.79 -25.25 8.99
C SER A 35 -10.48 -26.20 8.01
N ALA A 36 -10.87 -27.38 8.48
CA ALA A 36 -11.66 -28.33 7.69
C ALA A 36 -13.07 -27.82 7.36
N ASP A 37 -13.57 -26.85 8.15
CA ASP A 37 -14.89 -26.22 7.96
C ASP A 37 -14.78 -24.82 7.33
N GLY A 38 -13.58 -24.37 6.96
CA GLY A 38 -13.38 -23.08 6.29
C GLY A 38 -13.60 -23.19 4.77
N TRP A 39 -13.64 -22.05 4.09
CA TRP A 39 -13.83 -22.00 2.64
C TRP A 39 -12.85 -22.91 1.90
N ASP A 40 -13.34 -23.59 0.86
CA ASP A 40 -12.57 -24.58 0.10
C ASP A 40 -11.76 -23.97 -1.06
N GLY A 41 -11.95 -22.68 -1.33
CA GLY A 41 -11.26 -21.95 -2.40
C GLY A 41 -11.97 -22.00 -3.76
N GLU A 42 -13.07 -22.73 -3.88
CA GLU A 42 -13.74 -22.98 -5.16
C GLU A 42 -15.25 -22.72 -5.10
N THR A 43 -15.91 -23.14 -4.02
CA THR A 43 -17.35 -23.07 -3.88
C THR A 43 -17.82 -21.64 -3.69
N TYR A 44 -18.89 -21.27 -4.39
CA TYR A 44 -19.59 -20.00 -4.20
C TYR A 44 -21.09 -20.24 -4.10
N SER A 45 -21.79 -19.31 -3.45
CA SER A 45 -23.24 -19.35 -3.31
C SER A 45 -23.85 -17.98 -3.52
N VAL A 46 -25.02 -17.92 -4.13
CA VAL A 46 -25.70 -16.65 -4.41
C VAL A 46 -26.09 -15.97 -3.09
N PRO A 47 -25.63 -14.73 -2.83
CA PRO A 47 -26.02 -13.96 -1.64
C PRO A 47 -27.49 -13.54 -1.65
N VAL A 48 -27.97 -13.05 -0.50
CA VAL A 48 -29.30 -12.43 -0.44
C VAL A 48 -29.26 -11.09 -1.18
N ILE A 49 -30.10 -10.97 -2.22
CA ILE A 49 -30.15 -9.79 -3.09
C ILE A 49 -31.55 -9.16 -3.01
N SER A 50 -31.63 -7.87 -2.70
CA SER A 50 -32.89 -7.12 -2.66
C SER A 50 -32.63 -5.63 -2.89
N ASP A 51 -33.39 -4.99 -3.79
CA ASP A 51 -33.38 -3.53 -3.99
C ASP A 51 -31.98 -2.90 -4.18
N ARG A 52 -31.12 -3.57 -4.97
CA ARG A 52 -29.70 -3.20 -5.21
C ARG A 52 -28.77 -3.33 -4.01
N GLU A 53 -29.23 -3.98 -2.94
CA GLU A 53 -28.42 -4.39 -1.81
C GLU A 53 -28.10 -5.88 -1.95
N ILE A 54 -26.83 -6.23 -1.76
CA ILE A 54 -26.30 -7.60 -1.75
C ILE A 54 -25.74 -7.87 -0.36
N THR A 55 -26.34 -8.81 0.36
CA THR A 55 -25.92 -9.15 1.72
C THR A 55 -24.99 -10.36 1.70
N ILE A 56 -23.79 -10.18 2.24
CA ILE A 56 -22.72 -11.17 2.29
C ILE A 56 -22.49 -11.51 3.76
N ALA A 57 -22.68 -12.77 4.12
CA ALA A 57 -22.49 -13.31 5.46
C ALA A 57 -21.47 -14.47 5.48
N THR A 58 -21.11 -15.04 4.32
CA THR A 58 -20.14 -16.15 4.24
C THR A 58 -19.05 -15.92 3.19
N ALA A 59 -18.02 -16.76 3.23
CA ALA A 59 -16.95 -16.78 2.25
C ALA A 59 -17.42 -17.16 0.85
N GLU A 60 -18.35 -18.12 0.74
CA GLU A 60 -18.94 -18.57 -0.52
C GLU A 60 -19.76 -17.45 -1.20
N GLU A 61 -20.45 -16.63 -0.42
CA GLU A 61 -21.17 -15.45 -0.91
C GLU A 61 -20.23 -14.34 -1.37
N LEU A 62 -19.08 -14.15 -0.69
CA LEU A 62 -18.05 -13.24 -1.16
C LEU A 62 -17.37 -13.78 -2.44
N ALA A 63 -17.13 -15.09 -2.51
CA ALA A 63 -16.59 -15.75 -3.70
C ALA A 63 -17.53 -15.61 -4.91
N TRP A 64 -18.84 -15.62 -4.67
CA TRP A 64 -19.84 -15.33 -5.71
C TRP A 64 -19.66 -13.93 -6.31
N VAL A 65 -19.36 -12.91 -5.50
CA VAL A 65 -19.07 -11.56 -5.99
C VAL A 65 -17.88 -11.56 -6.95
N SER A 66 -16.81 -12.27 -6.60
CA SER A 66 -15.62 -12.42 -7.47
C SER A 66 -15.95 -13.14 -8.78
N ALA A 67 -16.71 -14.24 -8.71
CA ALA A 67 -17.14 -14.97 -9.91
C ALA A 67 -18.04 -14.12 -10.82
N HIS A 68 -19.00 -13.41 -10.25
CA HIS A 68 -19.94 -12.54 -10.96
C HIS A 68 -19.23 -11.35 -11.62
N SER A 69 -18.23 -10.75 -10.96
CA SER A 69 -17.46 -9.63 -11.53
C SER A 69 -16.70 -10.01 -12.81
N ARG A 70 -16.51 -11.31 -13.02
CA ARG A 70 -15.81 -11.89 -14.17
C ARG A 70 -16.78 -12.46 -15.22
N GLY A 71 -18.09 -12.32 -15.01
CA GLY A 71 -19.13 -12.87 -15.87
C GLY A 71 -19.21 -14.40 -15.87
N ALA A 72 -18.64 -15.05 -14.84
CA ALA A 72 -18.71 -16.51 -14.69
C ALA A 72 -20.06 -16.97 -14.14
N ASP A 73 -20.76 -16.11 -13.41
CA ASP A 73 -22.13 -16.33 -12.97
C ASP A 73 -23.10 -15.50 -13.83
N THR A 74 -24.07 -16.18 -14.45
CA THR A 74 -25.11 -15.56 -15.29
C THR A 74 -26.52 -15.76 -14.74
N ASP A 75 -26.66 -16.37 -13.55
CA ASP A 75 -27.97 -16.73 -12.98
C ASP A 75 -28.75 -15.50 -12.52
N ASN A 76 -28.08 -14.35 -12.38
CA ASN A 76 -28.70 -13.07 -12.06
C ASN A 76 -28.35 -11.96 -13.08
N ALA A 77 -28.96 -12.05 -14.27
CA ALA A 77 -28.70 -11.14 -15.39
C ALA A 77 -29.03 -9.66 -15.11
N ASP A 78 -29.77 -9.36 -14.04
CA ASP A 78 -30.13 -7.99 -13.63
C ASP A 78 -29.02 -7.30 -12.82
N ILE A 79 -27.99 -8.03 -12.41
CA ILE A 79 -26.81 -7.50 -11.71
C ILE A 79 -25.68 -7.27 -12.72
N PRO A 80 -25.24 -6.02 -12.93
CA PRO A 80 -24.06 -5.76 -13.76
C PRO A 80 -22.81 -6.41 -13.16
N ALA A 81 -21.92 -6.96 -13.99
CA ALA A 81 -20.63 -7.49 -13.54
C ALA A 81 -19.80 -6.44 -12.75
N ALA A 82 -19.99 -5.16 -13.03
CA ALA A 82 -19.32 -4.07 -12.31
C ALA A 82 -20.02 -3.64 -11.02
N PHE A 83 -21.21 -4.14 -10.68
CA PHE A 83 -22.00 -3.73 -9.51
C PHE A 83 -22.31 -2.22 -9.45
N SER A 84 -22.35 -1.52 -10.59
CA SER A 84 -22.68 -0.09 -10.62
C SER A 84 -24.08 0.16 -10.05
N GLY A 85 -24.15 1.02 -9.02
CA GLY A 85 -25.39 1.33 -8.30
C GLY A 85 -25.83 0.29 -7.27
N TYR A 86 -25.03 -0.74 -7.01
CA TYR A 86 -25.26 -1.72 -5.96
C TYR A 86 -24.42 -1.44 -4.72
N THR A 87 -24.96 -1.82 -3.56
CA THR A 87 -24.24 -1.86 -2.28
C THR A 87 -24.05 -3.32 -1.86
N LEU A 88 -22.82 -3.71 -1.58
CA LEU A 88 -22.44 -5.01 -1.04
C LEU A 88 -22.19 -4.84 0.46
N ASN A 89 -23.10 -5.36 1.28
CA ASN A 89 -23.03 -5.31 2.74
C ASN A 89 -22.45 -6.61 3.27
N VAL A 90 -21.21 -6.56 3.78
CA VAL A 90 -20.61 -7.67 4.52
C VAL A 90 -21.09 -7.59 5.96
N THR A 91 -21.86 -8.56 6.41
CA THR A 91 -22.61 -8.50 7.68
C THR A 91 -22.02 -9.35 8.80
N ALA A 92 -21.06 -10.20 8.47
CA ALA A 92 -20.32 -11.03 9.40
C ALA A 92 -18.86 -11.14 8.96
N ASP A 93 -17.97 -11.46 9.90
CA ASP A 93 -16.58 -11.73 9.58
C ASP A 93 -16.47 -12.91 8.60
N VAL A 94 -15.60 -12.77 7.61
CA VAL A 94 -15.41 -13.76 6.53
C VAL A 94 -14.00 -14.34 6.60
N ASP A 95 -13.91 -15.63 6.84
CA ASP A 95 -12.64 -16.37 6.80
C ASP A 95 -12.48 -17.09 5.45
N LEU A 96 -11.51 -16.65 4.65
CA LEU A 96 -11.15 -17.26 3.37
C LEU A 96 -10.16 -18.42 3.50
N ASN A 97 -9.85 -18.85 4.74
CA ASN A 97 -9.23 -20.13 5.07
C ASN A 97 -7.85 -20.39 4.41
N HIS A 98 -7.06 -19.33 4.24
CA HIS A 98 -5.76 -19.28 3.55
C HIS A 98 -5.82 -19.70 2.08
N GLN A 99 -7.00 -19.67 1.47
CA GLN A 99 -7.17 -20.08 0.09
C GLN A 99 -6.63 -19.03 -0.88
N ALA A 100 -6.35 -19.49 -2.10
CA ALA A 100 -6.04 -18.61 -3.21
C ALA A 100 -7.29 -17.81 -3.58
N TRP A 101 -7.18 -16.48 -3.54
CA TRP A 101 -8.24 -15.57 -3.90
C TRP A 101 -8.08 -15.08 -5.35
N THR A 102 -9.21 -15.05 -6.06
CA THR A 102 -9.31 -14.35 -7.33
C THR A 102 -9.80 -12.91 -7.05
N PRO A 103 -9.03 -11.88 -7.40
CA PRO A 103 -9.43 -10.49 -7.20
C PRO A 103 -10.77 -10.14 -7.87
N ILE A 104 -11.56 -9.29 -7.20
CA ILE A 104 -12.75 -8.65 -7.78
C ILE A 104 -12.30 -7.50 -8.68
N ASP A 105 -12.64 -7.56 -9.96
CA ASP A 105 -12.25 -6.56 -10.97
C ASP A 105 -13.43 -5.71 -11.43
N ASN A 106 -13.13 -4.52 -11.96
CA ASN A 106 -14.09 -3.58 -12.55
C ASN A 106 -15.25 -3.17 -11.61
N PHE A 107 -15.00 -3.14 -10.30
CA PHE A 107 -16.01 -2.81 -9.30
C PHE A 107 -16.37 -1.31 -9.29
N HIS A 108 -17.67 -0.98 -9.40
CA HIS A 108 -18.26 0.37 -9.45
C HIS A 108 -19.38 0.58 -8.43
N GLY A 109 -19.46 -0.30 -7.42
CA GLY A 109 -20.47 -0.24 -6.36
C GLY A 109 -19.96 0.38 -5.06
N THR A 110 -20.69 0.12 -3.98
CA THR A 110 -20.23 0.34 -2.60
C THR A 110 -19.95 -1.00 -1.94
N PHE A 111 -18.78 -1.18 -1.34
CA PHE A 111 -18.42 -2.37 -0.56
C PHE A 111 -18.25 -1.95 0.91
N LYS A 112 -19.12 -2.45 1.78
CA LYS A 112 -19.26 -1.92 3.14
C LYS A 112 -19.40 -3.03 4.17
N GLY A 113 -18.60 -2.96 5.24
CA GLY A 113 -18.86 -3.74 6.44
C GLY A 113 -20.03 -3.17 7.25
N VAL A 114 -20.92 -4.05 7.65
CA VAL A 114 -22.12 -3.79 8.46
C VAL A 114 -22.07 -4.73 9.67
N PRO A 115 -21.14 -4.50 10.62
CA PRO A 115 -21.04 -5.33 11.81
C PRO A 115 -22.31 -5.20 12.66
N ALA A 116 -22.72 -6.30 13.31
CA ALA A 116 -23.97 -6.37 14.06
C ALA A 116 -24.10 -5.32 15.19
N ASP A 117 -22.98 -4.93 15.80
CA ASP A 117 -22.97 -4.14 17.05
C ASP A 117 -22.20 -2.80 16.99
N ALA A 118 -21.98 -2.21 15.80
CA ALA A 118 -21.13 -1.02 15.74
C ALA A 118 -21.88 0.31 15.97
N GLY A 119 -21.42 1.03 17.00
CA GLY A 119 -21.48 2.50 17.00
C GLY A 119 -20.57 3.11 15.92
N GLU A 120 -20.26 4.40 16.02
CA GLU A 120 -19.32 5.05 15.09
C GLU A 120 -17.92 4.40 15.21
N GLY A 121 -17.43 3.79 14.13
CA GLY A 121 -16.06 3.24 14.02
C GLY A 121 -15.92 1.72 13.91
N GLY A 122 -17.01 0.94 13.96
CA GLY A 122 -16.89 -0.52 13.76
C GLY A 122 -16.63 -0.93 12.31
N TYR A 123 -16.07 -2.13 12.14
CA TYR A 123 -15.77 -2.75 10.86
C TYR A 123 -16.06 -4.26 10.88
N VAL A 124 -16.12 -4.87 9.71
CA VAL A 124 -16.13 -6.34 9.53
C VAL A 124 -14.77 -6.80 9.05
N THR A 125 -14.34 -7.99 9.50
CA THR A 125 -13.06 -8.58 9.13
C THR A 125 -13.20 -9.55 7.96
N ILE A 126 -12.30 -9.47 6.99
CA ILE A 126 -12.10 -10.49 5.96
C ILE A 126 -10.66 -11.00 6.13
N SER A 127 -10.48 -12.29 6.36
CA SER A 127 -9.19 -12.84 6.76
C SER A 127 -8.68 -13.97 5.89
N ASN A 128 -7.38 -14.24 6.01
CA ASN A 128 -6.74 -15.47 5.58
C ASN A 128 -6.91 -15.74 4.09
N PHE A 129 -6.35 -14.88 3.24
CA PHE A 129 -6.32 -15.17 1.80
C PHE A 129 -4.97 -14.84 1.19
N THR A 130 -4.69 -15.54 0.09
CA THR A 130 -3.48 -15.33 -0.69
C THR A 130 -3.85 -14.89 -2.10
N VAL A 131 -3.08 -13.96 -2.67
CA VAL A 131 -3.14 -13.67 -4.10
C VAL A 131 -1.74 -13.84 -4.66
N SER A 132 -1.54 -14.90 -5.42
CA SER A 132 -0.30 -15.12 -6.19
C SER A 132 -0.57 -14.79 -7.66
N ALA A 133 -0.56 -13.50 -7.99
CA ALA A 133 -0.71 -13.04 -9.36
C ALA A 133 0.61 -13.29 -10.11
N ALA A 134 0.57 -14.05 -11.22
CA ALA A 134 1.72 -14.13 -12.14
C ALA A 134 2.02 -12.77 -12.83
N GLY A 135 1.13 -11.79 -12.66
CA GLY A 135 1.18 -10.46 -13.27
C GLY A 135 0.76 -9.38 -12.28
N ASP A 136 -0.12 -8.49 -12.73
CA ASP A 136 -0.50 -7.28 -12.01
C ASP A 136 -1.79 -7.45 -11.17
N TYR A 137 -2.11 -6.44 -10.35
CA TYR A 137 -3.42 -6.23 -9.69
C TYR A 137 -3.74 -7.22 -8.56
N ALA A 138 -2.84 -7.36 -7.60
CA ALA A 138 -3.07 -8.22 -6.43
C ALA A 138 -3.81 -7.47 -5.31
N GLY A 139 -4.90 -8.07 -4.81
CA GLY A 139 -5.71 -7.56 -3.70
C GLY A 139 -7.05 -8.30 -3.60
N LEU A 140 -7.86 -7.96 -2.59
CA LEU A 140 -9.28 -8.37 -2.55
C LEU A 140 -10.00 -7.87 -3.81
N PHE A 141 -9.75 -6.62 -4.17
CA PHE A 141 -10.08 -6.00 -5.44
C PHE A 141 -8.81 -5.80 -6.27
N GLY A 142 -8.85 -6.19 -7.55
CA GLY A 142 -7.70 -6.15 -8.44
C GLY A 142 -7.59 -4.79 -9.13
N ASN A 143 -8.08 -4.72 -10.36
CA ASN A 143 -8.13 -3.52 -11.17
C ASN A 143 -9.53 -2.90 -11.14
N ILE A 144 -9.63 -1.76 -10.48
CA ILE A 144 -10.80 -0.91 -10.48
C ILE A 144 -10.60 0.13 -11.59
N ASN A 145 -10.96 -0.25 -12.81
CA ASN A 145 -10.89 0.62 -13.98
C ASN A 145 -12.18 1.43 -14.14
N PHE A 146 -12.08 2.65 -14.65
CA PHE A 146 -13.20 3.57 -14.79
C PHE A 146 -13.77 3.60 -16.21
N GLY A 147 -15.09 3.76 -16.31
CA GLY A 147 -15.74 4.39 -17.45
C GLY A 147 -16.45 5.65 -16.96
N GLU A 148 -16.39 6.76 -17.71
CA GLU A 148 -16.89 8.11 -17.34
C GLU A 148 -18.34 8.20 -16.82
N SER A 149 -19.13 7.15 -17.00
CA SER A 149 -20.52 7.05 -16.54
C SER A 149 -20.73 6.12 -15.33
N ALA A 150 -19.68 5.48 -14.83
CA ALA A 150 -19.72 4.64 -13.65
C ALA A 150 -19.59 5.48 -12.38
N GLY A 151 -20.36 5.17 -11.32
CA GLY A 151 -20.20 5.83 -10.03
C GLY A 151 -18.79 5.64 -9.46
N THR A 152 -18.35 6.54 -8.58
CA THR A 152 -17.08 6.36 -7.87
C THR A 152 -17.21 5.20 -6.87
N PRO A 153 -16.36 4.16 -6.97
CA PRO A 153 -16.35 3.05 -6.02
C PRO A 153 -16.11 3.52 -4.59
N VAL A 154 -16.84 2.92 -3.64
CA VAL A 154 -16.75 3.26 -2.21
C VAL A 154 -16.41 2.02 -1.40
N PHE A 155 -15.44 2.13 -0.49
CA PHE A 155 -15.04 1.10 0.45
C PHE A 155 -15.14 1.64 1.87
N GLN A 156 -15.87 0.93 2.74
CA GLN A 156 -16.14 1.41 4.10
C GLN A 156 -16.13 0.28 5.14
N ASN A 157 -15.57 0.55 6.32
CA ASN A 157 -15.73 -0.31 7.51
C ASN A 157 -15.26 -1.76 7.31
N ILE A 158 -14.09 -1.96 6.69
CA ILE A 158 -13.55 -3.29 6.41
C ILE A 158 -12.14 -3.39 7.00
N CYS A 159 -11.87 -4.47 7.73
CA CYS A 159 -10.53 -4.85 8.15
C CYS A 159 -10.09 -6.10 7.37
N LEU A 160 -8.91 -6.04 6.76
CA LEU A 160 -8.29 -7.19 6.11
C LEU A 160 -7.19 -7.71 7.01
N THR A 161 -7.27 -8.98 7.43
CA THR A 161 -6.28 -9.56 8.34
C THR A 161 -5.61 -10.77 7.71
N ASN A 162 -4.30 -10.87 7.89
CA ASN A 162 -3.53 -12.01 7.43
C ASN A 162 -3.68 -12.26 5.91
N VAL A 163 -3.12 -11.34 5.15
CA VAL A 163 -3.20 -11.34 3.68
C VAL A 163 -1.80 -11.48 3.11
N GLU A 164 -1.61 -12.43 2.20
CA GLU A 164 -0.34 -12.61 1.49
C GLU A 164 -0.51 -12.29 0.00
N LEU A 165 0.15 -11.22 -0.46
CA LEU A 165 0.13 -10.79 -1.85
C LEU A 165 1.50 -10.99 -2.49
N THR A 166 1.53 -11.71 -3.60
CA THR A 166 2.68 -11.81 -4.49
C THR A 166 2.29 -11.45 -5.91
N GLY A 167 3.07 -10.60 -6.57
CA GLY A 167 2.79 -10.17 -7.94
C GLY A 167 3.83 -9.21 -8.52
N GLU A 168 3.54 -8.67 -9.70
CA GLU A 168 4.45 -7.76 -10.41
C GLU A 168 4.16 -6.29 -10.05
N ARG A 169 2.97 -5.80 -10.37
CA ARG A 169 2.60 -4.39 -10.16
C ARG A 169 1.21 -4.24 -9.56
N TYR A 170 1.01 -3.14 -8.84
CA TYR A 170 -0.29 -2.75 -8.26
C TYR A 170 -0.77 -3.77 -7.22
N LEU A 171 -0.14 -3.74 -6.05
CA LEU A 171 -0.41 -4.66 -4.97
C LEU A 171 -0.91 -3.90 -3.74
N GLY A 172 -2.10 -4.21 -3.26
CA GLY A 172 -2.66 -3.69 -2.02
C GLY A 172 -3.73 -4.62 -1.48
N ALA A 173 -3.77 -4.83 -0.16
CA ALA A 173 -4.68 -5.82 0.44
C ALA A 173 -6.14 -5.59 0.02
N LEU A 174 -6.56 -4.32 -0.01
CA LEU A 174 -7.91 -3.96 -0.42
C LEU A 174 -8.00 -3.75 -1.93
N VAL A 175 -7.14 -2.90 -2.49
CA VAL A 175 -7.18 -2.53 -3.92
C VAL A 175 -5.79 -2.62 -4.55
N GLY A 176 -5.64 -3.40 -5.62
CA GLY A 176 -4.43 -3.39 -6.45
C GLY A 176 -4.24 -2.04 -7.15
N GLN A 177 -5.12 -1.73 -8.10
CA GLN A 177 -5.18 -0.43 -8.79
C GLN A 177 -6.57 0.21 -8.67
N GLY A 178 -6.64 1.42 -8.10
CA GLY A 178 -7.86 2.21 -8.01
C GLY A 178 -7.83 3.42 -8.92
N TYR A 179 -8.44 3.37 -10.11
CA TYR A 179 -8.47 4.56 -10.98
C TYR A 179 -9.20 5.73 -10.32
N THR A 180 -10.26 5.47 -9.55
CA THR A 180 -10.80 6.39 -8.54
C THR A 180 -11.44 5.56 -7.45
N ALA A 181 -11.31 5.95 -6.18
CA ALA A 181 -12.03 5.32 -5.08
C ALA A 181 -12.13 6.25 -3.86
N ARG A 182 -13.16 6.02 -3.05
CA ARG A 182 -13.28 6.58 -1.70
C ARG A 182 -13.17 5.45 -0.68
N ILE A 183 -12.16 5.51 0.18
CA ILE A 183 -11.86 4.49 1.19
C ILE A 183 -11.95 5.15 2.55
N THR A 184 -12.79 4.64 3.45
CA THR A 184 -13.01 5.26 4.76
C THR A 184 -13.14 4.20 5.83
N ASN A 185 -12.44 4.36 6.96
CA ASN A 185 -12.48 3.38 8.06
C ASN A 185 -12.18 1.96 7.56
N CYS A 186 -11.13 1.83 6.74
CA CYS A 186 -10.65 0.56 6.24
C CYS A 186 -9.26 0.27 6.79
N HIS A 187 -9.01 -0.97 7.14
CA HIS A 187 -7.82 -1.37 7.87
C HIS A 187 -7.18 -2.60 7.26
N ALA A 188 -5.87 -2.72 7.42
CA ALA A 188 -5.09 -3.91 7.09
C ALA A 188 -4.26 -4.30 8.31
N LYS A 189 -4.24 -5.58 8.63
CA LYS A 189 -3.46 -6.14 9.74
C LYS A 189 -2.70 -7.38 9.29
N ASP A 190 -1.43 -7.48 9.65
CA ASP A 190 -0.59 -8.65 9.38
C ASP A 190 -0.54 -8.98 7.86
N VAL A 191 -0.36 -7.96 7.04
CA VAL A 191 -0.31 -8.09 5.57
C VAL A 191 1.12 -8.22 5.08
N THR A 192 1.39 -9.23 4.26
CA THR A 192 2.64 -9.39 3.54
C THR A 192 2.44 -9.07 2.07
N VAL A 193 3.16 -8.09 1.54
CA VAL A 193 3.14 -7.71 0.12
C VAL A 193 4.54 -7.85 -0.46
N THR A 194 4.69 -8.73 -1.45
CA THR A 194 5.93 -8.94 -2.19
C THR A 194 5.70 -8.69 -3.67
N GLY A 195 6.30 -7.63 -4.21
CA GLY A 195 6.20 -7.36 -5.64
C GLY A 195 7.35 -6.59 -6.24
N ASN A 196 7.09 -5.92 -7.37
CA ASN A 196 8.08 -5.13 -8.08
C ASN A 196 7.73 -3.64 -8.15
N GLN A 197 6.49 -3.22 -8.45
CA GLN A 197 6.14 -1.80 -8.43
C GLN A 197 4.76 -1.53 -7.83
N TYR A 198 4.59 -0.34 -7.25
CA TYR A 198 3.29 0.14 -6.78
C TYR A 198 2.68 -0.79 -5.72
N ALA A 199 3.35 -0.86 -4.58
CA ALA A 199 2.97 -1.72 -3.47
C ALA A 199 2.56 -0.88 -2.26
N GLY A 200 1.39 -1.16 -1.69
CA GLY A 200 0.93 -0.56 -0.44
C GLY A 200 0.21 -1.56 0.44
N GLY A 201 0.04 -1.24 1.73
CA GLY A 201 -0.68 -2.12 2.65
C GLY A 201 -2.16 -2.24 2.31
N LEU A 202 -2.82 -1.13 1.98
CA LEU A 202 -4.21 -1.13 1.52
C LEU A 202 -4.34 -0.97 0.00
N VAL A 203 -3.57 -0.06 -0.60
CA VAL A 203 -3.70 0.29 -2.02
C VAL A 203 -2.36 0.22 -2.75
N GLY A 204 -2.30 -0.46 -3.89
CA GLY A 204 -1.07 -0.47 -4.70
C GLY A 204 -0.81 0.87 -5.40
N SER A 205 -1.76 1.29 -6.25
CA SER A 205 -1.70 2.58 -6.97
C SER A 205 -3.09 3.12 -7.22
N GLY A 206 -3.23 4.44 -7.32
CA GLY A 206 -4.49 5.00 -7.80
C GLY A 206 -4.71 6.46 -7.51
N TYR A 207 -5.98 6.84 -7.69
CA TYR A 207 -6.54 8.14 -7.35
C TYR A 207 -7.55 7.96 -6.21
N CYS A 208 -7.07 7.39 -5.10
CA CYS A 208 -7.90 6.95 -3.99
C CYS A 208 -7.85 7.96 -2.84
N THR A 209 -9.01 8.54 -2.50
CA THR A 209 -9.15 9.30 -1.24
C THR A 209 -9.25 8.31 -0.10
N MET A 210 -8.46 8.52 0.96
CA MET A 210 -8.44 7.64 2.14
C MET A 210 -8.62 8.45 3.41
N THR A 211 -9.52 8.01 4.29
CA THR A 211 -9.80 8.69 5.55
C THR A 211 -9.93 7.69 6.69
N ASP A 212 -9.30 7.96 7.83
CA ASP A 212 -9.36 7.14 9.04
C ASP A 212 -8.99 5.66 8.79
N CYS A 213 -7.98 5.43 7.95
CA CYS A 213 -7.51 4.09 7.59
C CYS A 213 -6.26 3.70 8.40
N THR A 214 -6.10 2.40 8.66
CA THR A 214 -4.94 1.89 9.43
C THR A 214 -4.26 0.73 8.72
N VAL A 215 -2.92 0.70 8.75
CA VAL A 215 -2.14 -0.49 8.40
C VAL A 215 -1.27 -0.85 9.61
N ASP A 216 -1.43 -2.06 10.15
CA ASP A 216 -0.70 -2.55 11.32
C ASP A 216 -0.01 -3.87 11.03
N GLY A 217 1.26 -4.02 11.44
CA GLY A 217 1.97 -5.30 11.31
C GLY A 217 2.31 -5.69 9.86
N ALA A 218 2.36 -4.75 8.92
CA ALA A 218 2.57 -5.07 7.51
C ALA A 218 4.05 -5.21 7.13
N VAL A 219 4.36 -6.12 6.21
CA VAL A 219 5.66 -6.25 5.57
C VAL A 219 5.50 -6.05 4.07
N ILE A 220 5.94 -4.90 3.56
CA ILE A 220 5.71 -4.48 2.18
C ILE A 220 7.07 -4.30 1.50
N THR A 221 7.34 -5.14 0.52
CA THR A 221 8.63 -5.18 -0.18
C THR A 221 8.44 -5.11 -1.68
N ALA A 222 9.05 -4.11 -2.33
CA ALA A 222 9.23 -4.08 -3.77
C ALA A 222 10.70 -4.20 -4.15
N THR A 223 11.03 -5.26 -4.88
CA THR A 223 12.41 -5.55 -5.30
C THR A 223 12.62 -5.29 -6.77
N LYS A 224 13.84 -4.87 -7.13
CA LYS A 224 14.26 -4.75 -8.52
C LYS A 224 14.26 -6.11 -9.20
N LYS A 225 13.56 -6.22 -10.32
CA LYS A 225 13.50 -7.45 -11.11
C LYS A 225 14.50 -7.47 -12.27
N THR A 226 14.70 -6.34 -12.94
CA THR A 226 15.61 -6.24 -14.10
C THR A 226 16.42 -4.94 -14.06
N THR A 227 17.31 -4.72 -15.03
CA THR A 227 18.05 -3.46 -15.16
C THR A 227 17.18 -2.26 -15.59
N THR A 228 15.94 -2.49 -16.04
CA THR A 228 15.03 -1.47 -16.56
C THR A 228 13.74 -1.34 -15.75
N VAL A 229 13.40 -2.33 -14.94
CA VAL A 229 12.21 -2.35 -14.09
C VAL A 229 12.65 -2.34 -12.62
N ASP A 230 12.57 -1.14 -12.05
CA ASP A 230 13.06 -0.82 -10.72
C ASP A 230 11.97 -1.11 -9.67
N GLY A 231 12.37 -1.58 -8.49
CA GLY A 231 11.51 -1.97 -7.37
C GLY A 231 10.87 -0.77 -6.66
N ASP A 232 9.85 -0.12 -7.23
CA ASP A 232 9.55 1.28 -6.94
C ASP A 232 8.16 1.54 -6.34
N ASN A 233 8.02 2.73 -5.74
CA ASN A 233 6.77 3.30 -5.26
C ASN A 233 6.10 2.41 -4.20
N VAL A 234 6.71 2.37 -3.02
CA VAL A 234 6.25 1.55 -1.89
C VAL A 234 5.83 2.44 -0.74
N GLY A 235 4.59 2.29 -0.28
CA GLY A 235 4.07 3.02 0.88
C GLY A 235 3.48 2.06 1.90
N GLY A 236 3.45 2.44 3.17
CA GLY A 236 2.73 1.64 4.18
C GLY A 236 1.23 1.56 3.88
N MET A 237 0.63 2.67 3.44
CA MET A 237 -0.79 2.78 3.08
C MET A 237 -1.01 2.61 1.58
N ILE A 238 -0.32 3.43 0.78
CA ILE A 238 -0.45 3.47 -0.69
C ILE A 238 0.91 3.56 -1.38
N GLY A 239 1.14 2.72 -2.40
CA GLY A 239 2.39 2.73 -3.17
C GLY A 239 2.55 4.01 -4.00
N PHE A 240 1.53 4.36 -4.78
CA PHE A 240 1.53 5.52 -5.67
C PHE A 240 0.18 6.23 -5.70
N LEU A 241 0.19 7.52 -5.40
CA LEU A 241 -0.98 8.40 -5.49
C LEU A 241 -0.84 9.31 -6.72
N GLY A 242 -1.68 9.06 -7.72
CA GLY A 242 -1.75 9.84 -8.97
C GLY A 242 -2.16 11.29 -8.70
N GLU A 243 -1.93 12.17 -9.67
CA GLU A 243 -2.24 13.59 -9.55
C GLU A 243 -3.74 13.86 -9.36
N GLY A 244 -4.08 14.98 -8.75
CA GLY A 244 -5.47 15.38 -8.62
C GLY A 244 -5.72 16.13 -7.33
N ASN A 245 -6.97 16.19 -6.89
CA ASN A 245 -7.35 16.78 -5.61
C ASN A 245 -7.68 15.66 -4.60
N ILE A 246 -6.75 14.72 -4.43
CA ILE A 246 -6.95 13.55 -3.58
C ILE A 246 -6.34 13.80 -2.21
N THR A 247 -7.03 13.33 -1.17
CA THR A 247 -6.59 13.51 0.22
C THR A 247 -6.41 12.16 0.90
N LEU A 248 -5.26 11.98 1.56
CA LEU A 248 -5.07 10.99 2.62
C LEU A 248 -5.19 11.74 3.95
N SER A 249 -6.15 11.37 4.80
CA SER A 249 -6.39 12.08 6.06
C SER A 249 -6.61 11.14 7.24
N GLY A 250 -5.98 11.43 8.39
CA GLY A 250 -6.17 10.62 9.60
C GLY A 250 -5.66 9.18 9.48
N CYS A 251 -4.81 8.90 8.49
CA CYS A 251 -4.32 7.56 8.21
C CYS A 251 -3.12 7.20 9.09
N THR A 252 -3.11 6.00 9.66
CA THR A 252 -2.00 5.53 10.50
C THR A 252 -1.34 4.28 9.92
N VAL A 253 -0.02 4.23 9.94
CA VAL A 253 0.76 3.02 9.68
C VAL A 253 1.56 2.69 10.94
N SER A 254 1.41 1.49 11.47
CA SER A 254 2.03 1.04 12.70
C SER A 254 2.72 -0.31 12.57
N ASN A 255 3.79 -0.52 13.35
CA ASN A 255 4.46 -1.82 13.49
C ASN A 255 4.82 -2.49 12.15
N SER A 256 5.19 -1.68 11.15
CA SER A 256 5.30 -2.14 9.76
C SER A 256 6.72 -1.98 9.22
N SER A 257 7.04 -2.70 8.15
CA SER A 257 8.27 -2.58 7.37
C SER A 257 7.93 -2.26 5.92
N VAL A 258 8.49 -1.16 5.40
CA VAL A 258 8.31 -0.67 4.03
C VAL A 258 9.67 -0.63 3.36
N THR A 259 9.90 -1.56 2.43
CA THR A 259 11.16 -1.69 1.71
C THR A 259 10.98 -1.49 0.21
N ALA A 260 11.67 -0.48 -0.33
CA ALA A 260 11.71 -0.22 -1.77
C ALA A 260 13.13 -0.31 -2.32
N THR A 261 13.26 -0.41 -3.63
CA THR A 261 14.53 -0.12 -4.32
C THR A 261 14.78 1.38 -4.32
N ARG A 262 13.79 2.22 -4.69
CA ARG A 262 13.97 3.68 -4.81
C ARG A 262 13.09 4.49 -3.87
N GLN A 263 11.77 4.52 -4.06
CA GLN A 263 10.88 5.37 -3.27
C GLN A 263 10.14 4.56 -2.21
N ALA A 264 10.40 4.87 -0.94
CA ALA A 264 9.73 4.28 0.21
C ALA A 264 9.16 5.37 1.12
N GLY A 265 7.88 5.27 1.47
CA GLY A 265 7.25 6.16 2.45
C GLY A 265 6.50 5.40 3.52
N GLY A 266 6.54 5.86 4.77
CA GLY A 266 5.80 5.21 5.85
C GLY A 266 4.28 5.18 5.60
N VAL A 267 3.72 6.19 4.93
CA VAL A 267 2.31 6.24 4.53
C VAL A 267 2.18 6.10 3.01
N ALA A 268 2.82 6.98 2.23
CA ALA A 268 2.72 6.99 0.78
C ALA A 268 4.10 6.88 0.13
N GLY A 269 4.26 5.95 -0.83
CA GLY A 269 5.52 5.81 -1.56
C GLY A 269 5.81 7.03 -2.42
N VAL A 270 4.89 7.34 -3.32
CA VAL A 270 4.93 8.54 -4.17
C VAL A 270 3.59 9.26 -4.15
N ILE A 271 3.63 10.59 -4.11
CA ILE A 271 2.47 11.45 -4.36
C ILE A 271 2.78 12.43 -5.50
N LEU A 272 1.82 12.58 -6.42
CA LEU A 272 1.89 13.61 -7.47
C LEU A 272 1.18 14.91 -7.04
N TYR A 273 1.33 15.93 -7.86
CA TYR A 273 0.81 17.28 -7.64
C TYR A 273 -0.71 17.37 -7.42
N GLY A 274 -1.12 18.41 -6.69
CA GLY A 274 -2.51 18.69 -6.31
C GLY A 274 -3.02 17.93 -5.07
N ASN A 275 -2.30 16.91 -4.62
CA ASN A 275 -2.75 16.05 -3.52
C ASN A 275 -2.40 16.58 -2.14
N SER A 276 -3.12 16.07 -1.14
CA SER A 276 -2.91 16.39 0.28
C SER A 276 -2.71 15.15 1.14
N VAL A 277 -1.74 15.21 2.06
CA VAL A 277 -1.52 14.22 3.12
C VAL A 277 -1.63 14.95 4.45
N VAL A 278 -2.68 14.67 5.23
CA VAL A 278 -3.11 15.49 6.35
C VAL A 278 -3.33 14.65 7.60
N ASP A 279 -2.73 15.02 8.72
CA ASP A 279 -2.94 14.33 10.01
C ASP A 279 -2.65 12.82 9.96
N CYS A 280 -1.73 12.41 9.09
CA CYS A 280 -1.31 11.01 8.96
C CYS A 280 -0.15 10.71 9.91
N ARG A 281 -0.04 9.45 10.38
CA ARG A 281 0.96 9.05 11.37
C ARG A 281 1.70 7.77 11.01
N ALA A 282 3.01 7.74 11.27
CA ALA A 282 3.82 6.52 11.27
C ALA A 282 4.29 6.22 12.71
N VAL A 283 4.07 4.98 13.17
CA VAL A 283 4.41 4.50 14.52
C VAL A 283 5.21 3.20 14.41
N ASN A 284 6.34 3.07 15.09
CA ASN A 284 7.18 1.86 15.05
C ASN A 284 7.36 1.28 13.64
N THR A 285 7.55 2.17 12.65
CA THR A 285 7.56 1.81 11.23
C THR A 285 8.98 1.95 10.68
N GLN A 286 9.44 0.91 10.00
CA GLN A 286 10.73 0.88 9.34
C GLN A 286 10.55 1.22 7.86
N VAL A 287 11.19 2.28 7.41
CA VAL A 287 11.18 2.70 6.00
C VAL A 287 12.60 2.58 5.46
N HIS A 288 12.79 1.72 4.47
CA HIS A 288 14.11 1.42 3.92
C HIS A 288 14.13 1.46 2.39
N THR A 289 15.17 2.06 1.84
CA THR A 289 15.47 2.00 0.40
C THR A 289 16.78 1.26 0.16
N THR A 290 16.82 0.36 -0.84
CA THR A 290 17.89 -0.65 -0.98
C THR A 290 18.86 -0.41 -2.16
N ASN A 291 18.61 0.55 -3.05
CA ASN A 291 19.45 0.69 -4.25
C ASN A 291 20.88 1.19 -3.94
N THR A 292 21.87 0.35 -4.28
CA THR A 292 23.30 0.54 -4.03
C THR A 292 24.18 0.61 -5.28
N THR A 293 23.62 0.58 -6.50
CA THR A 293 24.46 0.38 -7.71
C THR A 293 24.88 1.67 -8.44
N SER A 294 26.19 1.75 -8.73
CA SER A 294 26.91 2.80 -9.48
C SER A 294 26.42 3.06 -10.92
N GLN A 295 25.54 2.21 -11.46
CA GLN A 295 24.95 2.38 -12.80
C GLN A 295 23.85 3.47 -12.84
N PHE A 296 23.37 3.95 -11.69
CA PHE A 296 22.33 4.99 -11.62
C PHE A 296 22.86 6.43 -11.60
N LEU A 297 24.09 6.67 -11.13
CA LEU A 297 24.73 8.00 -11.23
C LEU A 297 24.89 8.45 -12.69
N ALA A 298 24.95 7.49 -13.64
CA ALA A 298 25.02 7.76 -15.07
C ALA A 298 23.66 8.10 -15.71
N ARG A 299 22.54 7.89 -15.00
CA ARG A 299 21.17 8.20 -15.46
C ARG A 299 20.58 9.30 -14.59
N ILE A 300 21.06 10.53 -14.81
CA ILE A 300 20.57 11.79 -14.21
C ILE A 300 19.08 12.08 -14.52
N THR A 301 18.34 11.17 -15.17
CA THR A 301 16.94 11.36 -15.58
C THR A 301 15.89 10.73 -14.66
N LYS A 302 16.26 9.91 -13.67
CA LYS A 302 15.35 9.37 -12.66
C LYS A 302 15.75 9.84 -11.25
N SER A 303 14.77 10.11 -10.39
CA SER A 303 15.01 10.40 -8.96
C SER A 303 15.77 9.24 -8.32
N GLY A 304 16.80 9.57 -7.55
CA GLY A 304 17.53 8.59 -6.73
C GLY A 304 16.65 8.03 -5.60
N PRO A 305 17.17 7.10 -4.80
CA PRO A 305 16.46 6.59 -3.63
C PRO A 305 15.96 7.72 -2.73
N ALA A 306 14.72 7.61 -2.25
CA ALA A 306 14.08 8.59 -1.39
C ALA A 306 13.26 7.85 -0.33
N ALA A 307 13.67 8.02 0.93
CA ALA A 307 12.99 7.45 2.09
C ALA A 307 12.40 8.57 2.95
N GLY A 308 11.08 8.54 3.17
CA GLY A 308 10.42 9.49 4.05
C GLY A 308 9.53 8.80 5.08
N GLY A 309 9.47 9.36 6.28
CA GLY A 309 8.65 8.79 7.35
C GLY A 309 7.15 8.81 7.04
N ILE A 310 6.68 9.77 6.23
CA ILE A 310 5.30 9.81 5.72
C ILE A 310 5.27 9.59 4.22
N VAL A 311 6.03 10.39 3.46
CA VAL A 311 6.03 10.37 1.99
C VAL A 311 7.43 10.08 1.46
N GLY A 312 7.60 9.08 0.61
CA GLY A 312 8.88 8.79 -0.03
C GLY A 312 9.32 9.89 -1.00
N GLU A 313 8.52 10.11 -2.05
CA GLU A 313 8.75 11.16 -3.05
C GLU A 313 7.48 11.98 -3.31
N ALA A 314 7.62 13.30 -3.32
CA ALA A 314 6.60 14.24 -3.78
C ALA A 314 7.01 14.77 -5.15
N THR A 315 6.29 14.39 -6.20
CA THR A 315 6.54 14.93 -7.56
C THR A 315 5.67 16.15 -7.79
N CYS A 316 6.30 17.31 -7.61
CA CYS A 316 5.71 18.59 -7.91
C CYS A 316 5.56 18.75 -9.44
N GLY A 317 4.50 19.41 -9.87
CA GLY A 317 4.15 19.59 -11.28
C GLY A 317 2.79 20.28 -11.42
N GLY A 318 2.42 20.71 -12.62
CA GLY A 318 1.14 21.39 -12.85
C GLY A 318 0.98 22.74 -12.14
N ASN A 319 -0.26 23.23 -12.07
CA ASN A 319 -0.62 24.52 -11.46
C ASN A 319 -1.16 24.39 -10.01
N THR A 320 -1.10 23.19 -9.42
CA THR A 320 -1.68 22.89 -8.10
C THR A 320 -0.64 22.29 -7.16
N ALA A 321 -0.55 22.83 -5.94
CA ALA A 321 0.44 22.44 -4.95
C ALA A 321 0.15 21.07 -4.31
N ILE A 322 1.20 20.43 -3.80
CA ILE A 322 1.10 19.32 -2.84
C ILE A 322 1.04 19.90 -1.43
N THR A 323 0.20 19.34 -0.56
CA THR A 323 0.15 19.70 0.86
C THR A 323 0.50 18.51 1.74
N ILE A 324 1.43 18.68 2.67
CA ILE A 324 1.73 17.69 3.73
C ILE A 324 1.65 18.41 5.08
N SER A 325 0.59 18.17 5.85
CA SER A 325 0.33 18.94 7.07
C SER A 325 -0.15 18.10 8.25
N GLY A 326 0.22 18.51 9.47
CA GLY A 326 -0.21 17.83 10.70
C GLY A 326 0.30 16.39 10.84
N CYS A 327 1.19 15.95 9.97
CA CYS A 327 1.63 14.56 9.95
C CYS A 327 2.69 14.30 11.03
N THR A 328 2.67 13.10 11.62
CA THR A 328 3.54 12.74 12.74
C THR A 328 4.31 11.46 12.46
N VAL A 329 5.62 11.48 12.71
CA VAL A 329 6.47 10.28 12.72
C VAL A 329 7.03 10.10 14.11
N ASP A 330 6.67 8.99 14.74
CA ASP A 330 7.07 8.68 16.11
C ASP A 330 8.57 8.35 16.21
N SER A 331 9.13 8.52 17.41
CA SER A 331 10.57 8.36 17.68
C SER A 331 11.10 6.92 17.54
N ASP A 332 10.21 5.94 17.50
CA ASP A 332 10.50 4.53 17.29
C ASP A 332 10.53 4.15 15.80
N CYS A 333 10.17 5.07 14.89
CA CYS A 333 10.35 4.87 13.46
C CYS A 333 11.83 4.95 13.06
N ALA A 334 12.22 4.12 12.10
CA ALA A 334 13.56 4.12 11.50
C ALA A 334 13.45 4.37 10.00
N ILE A 335 14.06 5.46 9.52
CA ILE A 335 14.01 5.85 8.11
C ILE A 335 15.43 5.82 7.56
N THR A 336 15.66 5.00 6.54
CA THR A 336 17.02 4.71 6.08
C THR A 336 17.08 4.55 4.56
N SER A 337 18.24 4.87 4.00
CA SER A 337 18.55 4.64 2.60
C SER A 337 19.87 3.89 2.44
N ALA A 338 19.97 3.10 1.39
CA ALA A 338 21.20 2.48 0.95
C ALA A 338 22.33 3.51 0.80
N ALA A 339 23.49 3.23 1.40
CA ALA A 339 24.75 3.96 1.22
C ALA A 339 24.70 5.50 1.37
N GLY A 340 24.30 6.02 2.54
CA GLY A 340 24.80 7.27 3.15
C GLY A 340 24.71 8.63 2.40
N THR A 341 24.33 8.67 1.13
CA THR A 341 24.32 9.88 0.29
C THR A 341 22.95 10.21 -0.29
N TYR A 342 21.94 9.35 -0.10
CA TYR A 342 20.62 9.54 -0.68
C TYR A 342 19.61 10.18 0.31
N PRO A 343 18.58 10.87 -0.22
CA PRO A 343 17.60 11.55 0.60
C PRO A 343 16.86 10.67 1.61
N VAL A 344 17.07 11.00 2.88
CA VAL A 344 16.26 10.57 4.02
C VAL A 344 15.68 11.82 4.66
N GLY A 345 14.35 11.86 4.79
CA GLY A 345 13.62 12.94 5.44
C GLY A 345 12.67 12.40 6.50
N GLY A 346 12.51 13.15 7.59
CA GLY A 346 11.64 12.80 8.71
C GLY A 346 10.19 12.71 8.27
N ILE A 347 9.74 13.59 7.36
CA ILE A 347 8.39 13.57 6.79
C ILE A 347 8.43 13.16 5.32
N LEU A 348 9.20 13.91 4.52
CA LEU A 348 9.29 13.73 3.07
C LEU A 348 10.71 13.35 2.65
N GLY A 349 10.87 12.22 1.95
CA GLY A 349 12.18 11.78 1.47
C GLY A 349 12.77 12.74 0.43
N TYR A 350 12.05 13.00 -0.66
CA TYR A 350 12.50 13.89 -1.73
C TYR A 350 11.36 14.65 -2.41
N ALA A 351 11.56 15.95 -2.66
CA ALA A 351 10.67 16.77 -3.48
C ALA A 351 11.24 16.95 -4.89
N LYS A 352 10.63 16.31 -5.90
CA LYS A 352 11.00 16.45 -7.30
C LYS A 352 10.32 17.66 -7.92
N ASN A 353 11.04 18.41 -8.76
CA ASN A 353 10.59 19.68 -9.38
C ASN A 353 10.11 20.73 -8.36
N TYR A 354 10.76 20.78 -7.20
CA TYR A 354 10.33 21.63 -6.10
C TYR A 354 10.33 23.12 -6.46
N SER A 355 9.30 23.81 -5.98
CA SER A 355 9.27 25.25 -5.76
C SER A 355 8.44 25.53 -4.51
N ALA A 356 8.66 26.69 -3.86
CA ALA A 356 7.89 27.07 -2.67
C ALA A 356 6.37 27.16 -2.93
N ALA A 357 5.95 27.39 -4.18
CA ALA A 357 4.54 27.41 -4.56
C ALA A 357 3.96 26.00 -4.84
N ALA A 358 4.82 24.99 -5.03
CA ALA A 358 4.41 23.66 -5.47
C ALA A 358 4.33 22.62 -4.34
N LEU A 359 4.91 22.92 -3.16
CA LEU A 359 4.86 22.06 -1.99
C LEU A 359 4.70 22.91 -0.72
N THR A 360 3.63 22.65 0.02
CA THR A 360 3.38 23.25 1.33
C THR A 360 3.54 22.19 2.40
N MET A 361 4.42 22.45 3.38
CA MET A 361 4.61 21.59 4.55
C MET A 361 4.39 22.41 5.82
N SER A 362 3.56 21.94 6.75
CA SER A 362 3.24 22.69 7.96
C SER A 362 2.74 21.82 9.12
N GLY A 363 3.07 22.17 10.35
CA GLY A 363 2.57 21.48 11.54
C GLY A 363 2.99 20.01 11.66
N ASN A 364 4.03 19.59 10.93
CA ASN A 364 4.51 18.22 10.97
C ASN A 364 5.47 17.98 12.14
N THR A 365 5.47 16.76 12.68
CA THR A 365 6.34 16.33 13.79
C THR A 365 7.13 15.09 13.39
N TYR A 366 8.44 15.09 13.62
CA TYR A 366 9.33 13.98 13.29
C TYR A 366 10.49 13.86 14.27
N PRO A 367 11.17 12.71 14.36
CA PRO A 367 12.19 12.47 15.38
C PRO A 367 13.45 13.35 15.18
N ASN A 368 14.13 13.63 16.29
CA ASN A 368 15.43 14.30 16.26
C ASN A 368 16.44 13.52 15.41
N GLY A 369 17.28 14.22 14.64
CA GLY A 369 18.28 13.63 13.77
C GLY A 369 17.87 13.53 12.30
N TYR A 370 16.60 13.79 11.98
CA TYR A 370 16.12 13.96 10.62
C TYR A 370 15.93 15.45 10.26
N VAL A 371 15.92 15.75 8.97
CA VAL A 371 15.39 17.01 8.42
C VAL A 371 13.96 16.77 7.93
N GLU A 372 13.09 17.78 7.95
CA GLU A 372 11.68 17.59 7.55
C GLU A 372 11.57 17.03 6.13
N ALA A 373 12.29 17.63 5.17
CA ALA A 373 12.33 17.23 3.78
C ALA A 373 13.68 17.54 3.10
N ARG A 374 13.97 16.85 2.00
CA ARG A 374 15.05 17.24 1.07
C ARG A 374 14.49 17.74 -0.26
N THR A 375 14.85 18.96 -0.62
CA THR A 375 14.26 19.70 -1.76
C THR A 375 15.25 20.00 -2.90
N ALA A 376 16.52 19.60 -2.76
CA ALA A 376 17.54 19.72 -3.80
C ALA A 376 18.54 18.55 -3.71
N TYR A 377 19.13 18.18 -4.86
CA TYR A 377 20.32 17.33 -4.95
C TYR A 377 21.60 18.17 -4.90
#